data_AF-A0A919EGV3-F1
#
_entry.id   AF-A0A919EGV3-F1
#
_cell.length_a   1.000
_cell.length_b   1.000
_cell.length_c   1.000
_cell.angle_alpha   90.00
_cell.angle_beta   90.00
_cell.angle_gamma   90.00
#
_symmetry.space_group_name_H-M   'P 1'
#
loop_
_entity.id
_entity.type
_entity.pdbx_description
1 polymer ?
#
loop_
_entity_poly.entity_id
_entity_poly.type
_entity_poly.pdbx_seq_one_letter_code
_entity_poly.pdbx_strand_id
1 'polypeptide(L)'
;MNPVSKKCMKLLQSAIVCTALFSVTAQANGPIGDHVNHLTDNLPTYEKEVHWLLEKVDGIVARYEEKGAKAAHSDAIVEHWEDVKFHSAIESNYVLIYASIWQGLFGVKEAIDNGLPASAVKNEREKLSQSLWQALGAVKMAATFQDKGLLAQVQTREGAPSNSLEALDQINVQLNRVVAKYAEKLNDTSVKMVAETYLNLFEGVEGELIALDANLVEDLEKDFNVTLPKAIKANASVGQVREIIAAMTSKINKASALLKEKANNKKDVF
;
A
#
# COMPACT_ATOMS: atom_id res chain seq x y z
N MET A 1 13.31 -85.07 -11.89
CA MET A 1 14.27 -84.51 -10.91
C MET A 1 13.93 -83.02 -10.73
N ASN A 2 13.54 -82.61 -9.52
CA ASN A 2 13.45 -81.19 -9.07
C ASN A 2 14.88 -80.66 -8.77
N PRO A 3 15.17 -79.34 -8.63
CA PRO A 3 14.35 -78.26 -8.02
C PRO A 3 14.32 -76.91 -8.81
N VAL A 4 13.27 -76.08 -8.76
CA VAL A 4 12.92 -75.03 -7.75
C VAL A 4 14.06 -74.06 -7.40
N SER A 5 13.95 -72.78 -7.81
CA SER A 5 14.18 -71.60 -6.93
C SER A 5 13.92 -70.24 -7.63
N LYS A 6 12.74 -69.67 -7.36
CA LYS A 6 12.47 -68.28 -6.91
C LYS A 6 13.20 -67.09 -7.55
N LYS A 7 12.45 -66.21 -8.24
CA LYS A 7 11.83 -64.99 -7.64
C LYS A 7 11.05 -64.20 -8.69
N CYS A 8 9.74 -64.09 -8.46
CA CYS A 8 8.87 -63.08 -9.07
C CYS A 8 9.32 -61.68 -8.64
N MET A 9 9.39 -60.74 -9.57
CA MET A 9 9.20 -59.32 -9.26
C MET A 9 8.42 -58.68 -10.40
N LYS A 10 7.09 -58.60 -10.19
CA LYS A 10 6.20 -57.73 -10.97
C LYS A 10 6.47 -56.30 -10.51
N LEU A 11 7.00 -55.45 -11.38
CA LEU A 11 6.98 -54.00 -11.21
C LEU A 11 5.74 -53.46 -11.93
N LEU A 12 4.68 -53.21 -11.15
CA LEU A 12 3.58 -52.35 -11.57
C LEU A 12 4.10 -50.90 -11.48
N GLN A 13 4.19 -50.22 -12.62
CA GLN A 13 4.41 -48.78 -12.64
C GLN A 13 3.08 -48.07 -12.35
N SER A 14 2.93 -47.60 -11.12
CA SER A 14 1.87 -46.66 -10.74
C SER A 14 2.40 -45.23 -10.94
N ALA A 15 1.98 -44.58 -12.02
CA ALA A 15 2.19 -43.14 -12.20
C ALA A 15 1.14 -42.36 -11.41
N ILE A 16 1.50 -41.90 -10.21
CA ILE A 16 0.71 -40.93 -9.45
C ILE A 16 1.02 -39.55 -10.02
N VAL A 17 0.07 -38.99 -10.78
CA VAL A 17 0.10 -37.57 -11.18
C VAL A 17 -0.44 -36.77 -9.99
N CYS A 18 0.45 -36.24 -9.16
CA CYS A 18 0.10 -35.21 -8.19
C CYS A 18 -0.01 -33.87 -8.92
N THR A 19 -1.23 -33.48 -9.30
CA THR A 19 -1.53 -32.11 -9.72
C THR A 19 -1.44 -31.22 -8.47
N ALA A 20 -0.27 -30.61 -8.26
CA ALA A 20 -0.13 -29.52 -7.31
C ALA A 20 -0.94 -28.32 -7.83
N LEU A 21 -2.13 -28.12 -7.27
CA LEU A 21 -2.86 -26.86 -7.41
C LEU A 21 -2.06 -25.82 -6.62
N PHE A 22 -1.20 -25.08 -7.32
CA PHE A 22 -0.64 -23.86 -6.78
C PHE A 22 -1.77 -22.83 -6.69
N SER A 23 -2.34 -22.67 -5.50
CA SER A 23 -3.11 -21.47 -5.19
C SER A 23 -2.16 -20.29 -5.24
N VAL A 24 -2.20 -19.54 -6.34
CA VAL A 24 -1.57 -18.23 -6.38
C VAL A 24 -2.35 -17.37 -5.39
N THR A 25 -1.76 -17.08 -4.24
CA THR A 25 -2.27 -16.05 -3.36
C THR A 25 -2.21 -14.75 -4.16
N ALA A 26 -3.37 -14.24 -4.59
CA ALA A 26 -3.44 -12.87 -5.08
C ALA A 26 -2.94 -11.99 -3.94
N GLN A 27 -1.74 -11.42 -4.08
CA GLN A 27 -1.32 -10.34 -3.21
C GLN A 27 -2.27 -9.17 -3.47
N ALA A 28 -2.90 -8.65 -2.42
CA ALA A 28 -3.77 -7.49 -2.51
C ALA A 28 -3.01 -6.26 -3.05
N ASN A 29 -1.67 -6.24 -2.90
CA ASN A 29 -0.80 -5.25 -3.51
C ASN A 29 0.04 -5.99 -4.57
N GLY A 30 -0.31 -5.81 -5.85
CA GLY A 30 0.43 -6.42 -6.94
C GLY A 30 1.86 -5.86 -7.01
N PRO A 31 2.87 -6.65 -7.42
CA PRO A 31 4.19 -6.09 -7.74
C PRO A 31 4.01 -4.95 -8.73
N ILE A 32 4.78 -3.86 -8.60
CA ILE A 32 4.84 -2.76 -9.59
C ILE A 32 4.91 -3.40 -10.98
N GLY A 33 3.78 -3.42 -11.68
CA GLY A 33 3.66 -4.23 -12.88
C GLY A 33 4.27 -3.50 -14.06
N ASP A 34 4.59 -4.25 -15.13
CA ASP A 34 5.18 -3.68 -16.36
C ASP A 34 4.39 -2.49 -16.92
N HIS A 35 3.09 -2.38 -16.58
CA HIS A 35 2.24 -1.24 -16.94
C HIS A 35 2.83 0.13 -16.55
N VAL A 36 3.68 0.24 -15.51
CA VAL A 36 4.33 1.51 -15.14
C VAL A 36 5.45 1.92 -16.11
N ASN A 37 6.03 0.95 -16.83
CA ASN A 37 7.02 1.18 -17.88
C ASN A 37 6.37 1.34 -19.28
N HIS A 38 5.04 1.21 -19.35
CA HIS A 38 4.21 1.35 -20.55
C HIS A 38 3.00 2.27 -20.27
N LEU A 39 3.25 3.50 -19.80
CA LEU A 39 2.21 4.40 -19.30
C LEU A 39 1.20 4.77 -20.39
N THR A 40 1.66 5.09 -21.60
CA THR A 40 0.81 5.49 -22.73
C THR A 40 -0.23 4.41 -23.06
N ASP A 41 0.20 3.14 -23.10
CA ASP A 41 -0.66 2.01 -23.41
C ASP A 41 -1.73 1.78 -22.33
N ASN A 42 -1.47 2.21 -21.10
CA ASN A 42 -2.33 2.01 -19.94
C ASN A 42 -3.16 3.24 -19.56
N LEU A 43 -2.96 4.41 -20.19
CA LEU A 43 -3.73 5.62 -19.95
C LEU A 43 -5.26 5.41 -19.99
N PRO A 44 -5.83 4.67 -20.97
CA PRO A 44 -7.27 4.42 -20.99
C PRO A 44 -7.76 3.62 -19.78
N THR A 45 -6.95 2.69 -19.28
CA THR A 45 -7.25 1.90 -18.08
C THR A 45 -7.23 2.80 -16.85
N TYR A 46 -6.18 3.60 -16.67
CA TYR A 46 -6.06 4.52 -15.54
C TYR A 46 -7.20 5.54 -15.49
N GLU A 47 -7.60 6.09 -16.63
CA GLU A 47 -8.73 7.03 -16.70
C GLU A 47 -10.05 6.35 -16.30
N LYS A 48 -10.27 5.11 -16.76
CA LYS A 48 -11.44 4.31 -16.36
C LYS A 48 -11.42 4.00 -14.86
N GLU A 49 -10.27 3.67 -14.30
CA GLU A 49 -10.10 3.38 -12.87
C GLU A 49 -10.36 4.62 -12.01
N VAL A 50 -9.88 5.80 -12.40
CA VAL A 50 -10.21 7.08 -11.72
C VAL A 50 -11.72 7.34 -11.73
N HIS A 51 -12.38 7.16 -12.86
CA HIS A 51 -13.84 7.29 -12.94
C HIS A 51 -14.56 6.29 -12.04
N TRP A 52 -14.14 5.02 -12.06
CA TRP A 52 -14.71 3.96 -11.25
C TRP A 52 -14.55 4.23 -9.74
N LEU A 53 -13.36 4.67 -9.31
CA LEU A 53 -13.09 5.05 -7.92
C LEU A 53 -14.05 6.16 -7.46
N LEU A 54 -14.18 7.22 -8.26
CA LEU A 54 -15.09 8.32 -7.95
C LEU A 54 -16.54 7.86 -7.83
N GLU A 55 -16.99 7.00 -8.74
CA GLU A 55 -18.34 6.42 -8.69
C GLU A 55 -18.55 5.58 -7.42
N LYS A 56 -17.55 4.77 -7.01
CA LYS A 56 -17.62 3.98 -5.79
C LYS A 56 -17.70 4.84 -4.54
N VAL A 57 -16.83 5.85 -4.43
CA VAL A 57 -16.84 6.79 -3.30
C VAL A 57 -18.15 7.59 -3.29
N ASP A 58 -18.67 8.02 -4.43
CA ASP A 58 -19.96 8.71 -4.51
C ASP A 58 -21.11 7.83 -4.01
N GLY A 59 -21.10 6.54 -4.34
CA GLY A 59 -22.06 5.58 -3.81
C GLY A 59 -21.99 5.40 -2.29
N ILE A 60 -20.78 5.45 -1.72
CA ILE A 60 -20.56 5.40 -0.26
C ILE A 60 -21.09 6.68 0.41
N VAL A 61 -20.78 7.85 -0.15
CA VAL A 61 -21.24 9.16 0.35
C VAL A 61 -22.78 9.28 0.26
N ALA A 62 -23.39 8.86 -0.84
CA ALA A 62 -24.84 8.84 -0.99
C ALA A 62 -25.50 7.94 0.06
N ARG A 63 -24.93 6.75 0.30
CA ARG A 63 -25.42 5.83 1.33
C ARG A 63 -25.28 6.39 2.74
N TYR A 64 -24.20 7.14 3.00
CA TYR A 64 -24.02 7.87 4.25
C TYR A 64 -25.14 8.91 4.45
N GLU A 65 -25.47 9.69 3.43
CA GLU A 65 -26.55 10.69 3.48
C GLU A 65 -27.91 10.08 3.78
N GLU A 66 -28.20 8.93 3.18
CA GLU A 66 -29.51 8.27 3.32
C GLU A 66 -29.64 7.44 4.60
N LYS A 67 -28.57 6.78 5.03
CA LYS A 67 -28.63 5.67 6.00
C LYS A 67 -27.62 5.79 7.16
N GLY A 68 -26.79 6.83 7.15
CA GLY A 68 -25.81 7.12 8.20
C GLY A 68 -24.52 6.29 8.12
N ALA A 69 -23.58 6.61 9.03
CA ALA A 69 -22.20 6.11 9.04
C ALA A 69 -22.08 4.59 8.94
N LYS A 70 -22.81 3.87 9.79
CA LYS A 70 -22.73 2.40 9.85
C LYS A 70 -23.12 1.72 8.54
N ALA A 71 -24.08 2.29 7.81
CA ALA A 71 -24.55 1.73 6.55
C ALA A 71 -23.62 2.06 5.39
N ALA A 72 -22.80 3.13 5.50
CA ALA A 72 -21.95 3.62 4.43
C ALA A 72 -20.81 2.65 4.07
N HIS A 73 -20.32 1.86 5.04
CA HIS A 73 -19.16 0.98 4.88
C HIS A 73 -17.93 1.74 4.34
N SER A 74 -17.54 2.78 5.05
CA SER A 74 -16.42 3.68 4.73
C SER A 74 -15.08 2.97 4.56
N ASP A 75 -14.88 1.80 5.20
CA ASP A 75 -13.68 0.97 5.03
C ASP A 75 -13.44 0.56 3.56
N ALA A 76 -14.52 0.38 2.79
CA ALA A 76 -14.44 0.05 1.36
C ALA A 76 -13.78 1.14 0.50
N ILE A 77 -13.62 2.38 1.01
CA ILE A 77 -12.91 3.44 0.30
C ILE A 77 -11.44 3.07 0.06
N VAL A 78 -10.79 2.52 1.09
CA VAL A 78 -9.38 2.10 1.00
C VAL A 78 -9.27 0.83 0.16
N GLU A 79 -10.15 -0.15 0.39
CA GLU A 79 -10.19 -1.38 -0.42
C GLU A 79 -10.31 -1.09 -1.93
N HIS A 80 -11.19 -0.15 -2.32
CA HIS A 80 -11.34 0.22 -3.72
C HIS A 80 -10.11 0.92 -4.30
N TRP A 81 -9.34 1.65 -3.50
CA TRP A 81 -8.08 2.25 -3.92
C TRP A 81 -7.04 1.18 -4.24
N GLU A 82 -6.92 0.16 -3.39
CA GLU A 82 -6.02 -0.97 -3.61
C GLU A 82 -6.43 -1.84 -4.81
N ASP A 83 -7.72 -1.83 -5.20
CA ASP A 83 -8.22 -2.62 -6.34
C ASP A 83 -7.79 -2.10 -7.73
N VAL A 84 -7.18 -0.90 -7.85
CA VAL A 84 -6.92 -0.25 -9.16
C VAL A 84 -5.44 -0.13 -9.53
N LYS A 85 -5.05 -0.47 -10.76
CA LYS A 85 -3.64 -0.36 -11.18
C LYS A 85 -3.10 1.07 -11.21
N PHE A 86 -4.00 2.05 -11.27
CA PHE A 86 -3.66 3.45 -11.20
C PHE A 86 -2.83 3.81 -9.94
N HIS A 87 -3.03 3.12 -8.81
CA HIS A 87 -2.26 3.41 -7.59
C HIS A 87 -0.75 3.23 -7.82
N SER A 88 -0.33 2.11 -8.43
CA SER A 88 1.10 1.82 -8.68
C SER A 88 1.75 2.79 -9.68
N ALA A 89 0.99 3.32 -10.64
CA ALA A 89 1.50 4.30 -11.62
C ALA A 89 1.90 5.63 -10.96
N ILE A 90 1.19 6.01 -9.89
CA ILE A 90 1.44 7.23 -9.12
C ILE A 90 2.53 6.99 -8.08
N GLU A 91 2.46 5.87 -7.36
CA GLU A 91 3.46 5.44 -6.38
C GLU A 91 4.89 5.54 -6.94
N SER A 92 5.11 4.98 -8.15
CA SER A 92 6.45 4.81 -8.71
C SER A 92 7.12 6.13 -9.11
N ASN A 93 6.33 7.19 -9.36
CA ASN A 93 6.80 8.38 -10.07
C ASN A 93 6.43 9.71 -9.38
N TYR A 94 5.41 9.72 -8.52
CA TYR A 94 4.74 10.93 -8.05
C TYR A 94 4.39 10.89 -6.56
N VAL A 95 5.38 10.57 -5.74
CA VAL A 95 5.33 10.42 -4.28
C VAL A 95 4.49 11.49 -3.54
N LEU A 96 4.60 12.78 -3.90
CA LEU A 96 3.84 13.86 -3.25
C LEU A 96 2.35 13.89 -3.65
N ILE A 97 2.04 13.48 -4.88
CA ILE A 97 0.67 13.38 -5.38
C ILE A 97 0.00 12.14 -4.77
N TYR A 98 0.73 11.02 -4.66
CA TYR A 98 0.32 9.81 -3.97
C TYR A 98 -0.18 10.10 -2.55
N ALA A 99 0.62 10.81 -1.75
CA ALA A 99 0.24 11.21 -0.40
C ALA A 99 -1.03 12.09 -0.36
N SER A 100 -1.29 12.89 -1.40
CA SER A 100 -2.46 13.77 -1.47
C SER A 100 -3.75 13.00 -1.84
N ILE A 101 -3.64 11.86 -2.52
CA ILE A 101 -4.77 10.94 -2.77
C ILE A 101 -5.17 10.27 -1.46
N TRP A 102 -4.22 9.68 -0.74
CA TRP A 102 -4.45 9.08 0.57
C TRP A 102 -5.09 10.04 1.58
N GLN A 103 -4.66 11.30 1.59
CA GLN A 103 -5.29 12.35 2.40
C GLN A 103 -6.76 12.58 2.02
N GLY A 104 -7.10 12.51 0.74
CA GLY A 104 -8.49 12.57 0.27
C GLY A 104 -9.30 11.34 0.69
N LEU A 105 -8.75 10.13 0.53
CA LEU A 105 -9.41 8.87 0.88
C LEU A 105 -9.79 8.84 2.37
N PHE A 106 -8.80 9.04 3.24
CA PHE A 106 -9.04 9.11 4.68
C PHE A 106 -9.85 10.34 5.08
N GLY A 107 -9.75 11.47 4.36
CA GLY A 107 -10.61 12.63 4.60
C GLY A 107 -12.09 12.27 4.48
N VAL A 108 -12.49 11.55 3.43
CA VAL A 108 -13.87 11.08 3.26
C VAL A 108 -14.22 10.04 4.32
N LYS A 109 -13.36 9.02 4.50
CA LYS A 109 -13.57 7.93 5.46
C LYS A 109 -13.81 8.46 6.88
N GLU A 110 -12.90 9.29 7.38
CA GLU A 110 -12.97 9.87 8.72
C GLU A 110 -14.17 10.82 8.88
N ALA A 111 -14.54 11.56 7.83
CA ALA A 111 -15.71 12.42 7.90
C ALA A 111 -17.00 11.60 8.08
N ILE A 112 -17.10 10.45 7.42
CA ILE A 112 -18.19 9.48 7.57
C ILE A 112 -18.14 8.82 8.96
N ASP A 113 -16.98 8.28 9.35
CA ASP A 113 -16.79 7.54 10.60
C ASP A 113 -17.11 8.38 11.83
N ASN A 114 -16.73 9.66 11.79
CA ASN A 114 -17.00 10.62 12.86
C ASN A 114 -18.40 11.25 12.78
N GLY A 115 -19.22 10.87 11.82
CA GLY A 115 -20.58 11.37 11.65
C GLY A 115 -20.66 12.88 11.36
N LEU A 116 -19.68 13.42 10.62
CA LEU A 116 -19.68 14.84 10.25
C LEU A 116 -20.84 15.19 9.30
N PRO A 117 -21.34 16.43 9.27
CA PRO A 117 -22.42 16.82 8.37
C PRO A 117 -22.16 16.42 6.91
N ALA A 118 -23.20 16.02 6.17
CA ALA A 118 -23.09 15.59 4.77
C ALA A 118 -22.35 16.60 3.88
N SER A 119 -22.48 17.90 4.13
CA SER A 119 -21.72 18.94 3.43
C SER A 119 -20.21 18.84 3.67
N ALA A 120 -19.77 18.49 4.88
CA ALA A 120 -18.36 18.27 5.19
C ALA A 120 -17.82 17.03 4.47
N VAL A 121 -18.59 15.94 4.44
CA VAL A 121 -18.24 14.72 3.69
C VAL A 121 -18.11 15.02 2.18
N LYS A 122 -19.04 15.79 1.60
CA LYS A 122 -18.97 16.24 0.20
C LYS A 122 -17.71 17.05 -0.08
N ASN A 123 -17.33 17.95 0.82
CA ASN A 123 -16.11 18.75 0.67
C ASN A 123 -14.84 17.87 0.65
N GLU A 124 -14.76 16.85 1.51
CA GLU A 124 -13.63 15.90 1.47
C GLU A 124 -13.64 15.06 0.19
N ARG A 125 -14.81 14.65 -0.30
CA ARG A 125 -14.95 13.96 -1.58
C ARG A 125 -14.46 14.82 -2.74
N GLU A 126 -14.77 16.10 -2.75
CA GLU A 126 -14.31 17.03 -3.80
C GLU A 126 -12.78 17.16 -3.80
N LYS A 127 -12.14 17.20 -2.62
CA LYS A 127 -10.67 17.20 -2.51
C LYS A 127 -10.07 15.91 -3.05
N LEU A 128 -10.64 14.76 -2.70
CA LEU A 128 -10.21 13.47 -3.26
C LEU A 128 -10.31 13.47 -4.79
N SER A 129 -11.42 13.97 -5.35
CA SER A 129 -11.60 14.09 -6.79
C SER A 129 -10.54 14.96 -7.45
N GLN A 130 -10.24 16.11 -6.86
CA GLN A 130 -9.15 16.97 -7.35
C GLN A 130 -7.80 16.26 -7.32
N SER A 131 -7.46 15.56 -6.23
CA SER A 131 -6.22 14.79 -6.13
C SER A 131 -6.11 13.70 -7.20
N LEU A 132 -7.18 12.94 -7.44
CA LEU A 132 -7.21 11.88 -8.47
C LEU A 132 -7.04 12.45 -9.89
N TRP A 133 -7.70 13.57 -10.21
CA TRP A 133 -7.55 14.22 -11.52
C TRP A 133 -6.16 14.82 -11.72
N GLN A 134 -5.59 15.44 -10.68
CA GLN A 134 -4.22 15.94 -10.71
C GLN A 134 -3.22 14.81 -10.94
N ALA A 135 -3.42 13.67 -10.27
CA ALA A 135 -2.62 12.47 -10.44
C ALA A 135 -2.70 11.92 -11.87
N LEU A 136 -3.90 11.85 -12.45
CA LEU A 136 -4.06 11.40 -13.83
C LEU A 136 -3.36 12.36 -14.82
N GLY A 137 -3.44 13.66 -14.57
CA GLY A 137 -2.71 14.68 -15.33
C GLY A 137 -1.19 14.48 -15.26
N ALA A 138 -0.66 14.18 -14.07
CA ALA A 138 0.76 13.86 -13.88
C ALA A 138 1.17 12.61 -14.66
N VAL A 139 0.37 11.54 -14.66
CA VAL A 139 0.65 10.31 -15.43
C VAL A 139 0.59 10.57 -16.94
N LYS A 140 -0.35 11.38 -17.43
CA LYS A 140 -0.40 11.78 -18.85
C LYS A 140 0.86 12.54 -19.28
N MET A 141 1.39 13.40 -18.41
CA MET A 141 2.67 14.07 -18.65
C MET A 141 3.84 13.08 -18.59
N ALA A 142 3.84 12.17 -17.62
CA ALA A 142 4.83 11.10 -17.46
C ALA A 142 4.93 10.25 -18.72
N ALA A 143 3.79 9.79 -19.23
CA ALA A 143 3.67 9.00 -20.45
C ALA A 143 4.33 9.72 -21.64
N THR A 144 4.07 11.02 -21.79
CA THR A 144 4.71 11.85 -22.83
C THR A 144 6.23 11.91 -22.70
N PHE A 145 6.76 11.94 -21.47
CA PHE A 145 8.21 11.92 -21.24
C PHE A 145 8.82 10.53 -21.41
N GLN A 146 8.09 9.48 -21.02
CA GLN A 146 8.48 8.08 -21.23
C GLN A 146 8.59 7.77 -22.73
N ASP A 147 7.61 8.17 -23.54
CA ASP A 147 7.62 7.98 -25.00
C ASP A 147 8.79 8.71 -25.68
N LYS A 148 9.27 9.79 -25.08
CA LYS A 148 10.44 10.55 -25.55
C LYS A 148 11.78 9.98 -25.04
N GLY A 149 11.75 8.90 -24.26
CA GLY A 149 12.94 8.33 -23.63
C GLY A 149 13.57 9.22 -22.56
N LEU A 150 12.80 10.15 -21.99
CA LEU A 150 13.27 11.11 -20.98
C LEU A 150 13.14 10.61 -19.54
N LEU A 151 12.45 9.48 -19.33
CA LEU A 151 12.33 8.82 -18.04
C LEU A 151 13.18 7.54 -18.04
N ALA A 152 13.90 7.32 -16.93
CA ALA A 152 14.49 6.02 -16.67
C ALA A 152 13.37 4.99 -16.48
N GLN A 153 13.60 3.74 -16.89
CA GLN A 153 12.68 2.68 -16.53
C GLN A 153 12.67 2.51 -15.02
N VAL A 154 11.47 2.27 -14.48
CA VAL A 154 11.28 1.95 -13.07
C VAL A 154 11.96 0.60 -12.84
N GLN A 155 13.13 0.63 -12.20
CA GLN A 155 13.85 -0.57 -11.80
C GLN A 155 13.31 -1.07 -10.46
N THR A 156 13.03 -2.37 -10.37
CA THR A 156 12.92 -3.07 -9.08
C THR A 156 14.30 -3.03 -8.41
N ARG A 157 14.42 -2.29 -7.31
CA ARG A 157 15.69 -1.80 -6.78
C ARG A 157 16.59 -2.90 -6.21
N GLU A 158 17.86 -2.94 -6.65
CA GLU A 158 18.95 -3.64 -5.96
C GLU A 158 19.33 -2.89 -4.67
N GLY A 159 19.42 -3.62 -3.53
CA GLY A 159 19.71 -3.05 -2.21
C GLY A 159 18.49 -2.73 -1.33
N ALA A 160 17.30 -3.18 -1.75
CA ALA A 160 16.13 -3.23 -0.87
C ALA A 160 16.35 -4.24 0.28
N PRO A 161 15.67 -4.07 1.42
CA PRO A 161 15.66 -5.08 2.49
C PRO A 161 15.40 -6.47 1.93
N SER A 162 16.17 -7.44 2.40
CA SER A 162 16.04 -8.84 1.96
C SER A 162 14.79 -9.54 2.52
N ASN A 163 14.16 -8.94 3.53
CA ASN A 163 12.97 -9.45 4.22
C ASN A 163 12.23 -8.34 4.98
N SER A 164 11.00 -8.62 5.41
CA SER A 164 10.13 -7.66 6.10
C SER A 164 10.66 -7.16 7.46
N LEU A 165 11.44 -7.96 8.19
CA LEU A 165 12.02 -7.51 9.47
C LEU A 165 13.11 -6.46 9.25
N GLU A 166 13.97 -6.68 8.26
CA GLU A 166 14.98 -5.70 7.85
C GLU A 166 14.32 -4.41 7.34
N ALA A 167 13.21 -4.52 6.60
CA ALA A 167 12.45 -3.36 6.16
C ALA A 167 11.91 -2.55 7.33
N LEU A 168 11.30 -3.19 8.34
CA LEU A 168 10.78 -2.51 9.53
C LEU A 168 11.87 -1.82 10.35
N ASP A 169 13.05 -2.43 10.48
CA ASP A 169 14.21 -1.79 11.14
C ASP A 169 14.68 -0.54 10.36
N GLN A 170 14.76 -0.63 9.03
CA GLN A 170 15.12 0.50 8.19
C GLN A 170 14.07 1.63 8.25
N ILE A 171 12.77 1.30 8.33
CA ILE A 171 11.70 2.28 8.48
C ILE A 171 11.91 3.12 9.76
N ASN A 172 12.21 2.48 10.89
CA ASN A 172 12.50 3.18 12.15
C ASN A 172 13.67 4.17 12.00
N VAL A 173 14.72 3.78 11.28
CA VAL A 173 15.86 4.68 10.99
C VAL A 173 15.41 5.87 10.13
N GLN A 174 14.60 5.65 9.10
CA GLN A 174 14.14 6.73 8.22
C GLN A 174 13.20 7.69 8.95
N LEU A 175 12.28 7.21 9.79
CA LEU A 175 11.41 8.06 10.60
C LEU A 175 12.23 8.98 11.54
N ASN A 176 13.29 8.47 12.17
CA ASN A 176 14.20 9.31 12.94
C ASN A 176 14.87 10.41 12.09
N ARG A 177 15.25 10.08 10.85
CA ARG A 177 15.81 11.07 9.91
C ARG A 177 14.77 12.10 9.46
N VAL A 178 13.50 11.73 9.33
CA VAL A 178 12.40 12.66 9.05
C VAL A 178 12.31 13.72 10.15
N VAL A 179 12.37 13.34 11.43
CA VAL A 179 12.40 14.30 12.57
C VAL A 179 13.59 15.24 12.44
N ALA A 180 14.77 14.71 12.14
CA ALA A 180 15.99 15.50 12.01
C ALA A 180 15.87 16.53 10.87
N LYS A 181 15.42 16.12 9.69
CA LYS A 181 15.20 17.02 8.55
C LYS A 181 14.08 18.03 8.80
N TYR A 182 13.07 17.64 9.56
CA TYR A 182 12.01 18.55 9.94
C TYR A 182 12.51 19.62 10.92
N ALA A 183 13.35 19.23 11.89
CA ALA A 183 13.99 20.16 12.82
C ALA A 183 14.95 21.14 12.12
N GLU A 184 15.54 20.73 10.98
CA GLU A 184 16.30 21.60 10.06
C GLU A 184 15.41 22.55 9.23
N LYS A 185 14.08 22.53 9.42
CA LYS A 185 13.06 23.28 8.65
C LYS A 185 12.97 22.88 7.16
N LEU A 186 13.37 21.65 6.83
CA LEU A 186 13.29 21.12 5.47
C LEU A 186 11.97 20.36 5.26
N ASN A 187 10.84 21.07 5.37
CA ASN A 187 9.50 20.47 5.40
C ASN A 187 9.19 19.62 4.17
N ASP A 188 9.43 20.13 2.96
CA ASP A 188 9.15 19.40 1.71
C ASP A 188 10.01 18.14 1.59
N THR A 189 11.28 18.24 2.01
CA THR A 189 12.19 17.09 2.09
C THR A 189 11.67 16.07 3.10
N SER A 190 11.21 16.50 4.27
CA SER A 190 10.64 15.60 5.29
C SER A 190 9.40 14.89 4.79
N VAL A 191 8.46 15.60 4.14
CA VAL A 191 7.26 14.99 3.54
C VAL A 191 7.65 13.97 2.47
N LYS A 192 8.59 14.33 1.58
CA LYS A 192 9.09 13.43 0.56
C LYS A 192 9.71 12.17 1.17
N MET A 193 10.53 12.32 2.22
CA MET A 193 11.15 11.20 2.91
C MET A 193 10.14 10.26 3.58
N VAL A 194 9.07 10.79 4.17
CA VAL A 194 8.00 9.96 4.76
C VAL A 194 7.36 9.10 3.68
N ALA A 195 6.97 9.72 2.56
CA ALA A 195 6.32 9.02 1.48
C ALA A 195 7.28 8.06 0.75
N GLU A 196 8.56 8.40 0.59
CA GLU A 196 9.58 7.44 0.11
C GLU A 196 9.79 6.27 1.07
N THR A 197 9.70 6.49 2.38
CA THR A 197 9.84 5.42 3.38
C THR A 197 8.67 4.44 3.29
N TYR A 198 7.46 4.96 3.12
CA TYR A 198 6.27 4.14 2.91
C TYR A 198 6.42 3.28 1.64
N LEU A 199 6.63 3.91 0.48
CA LEU A 199 6.65 3.22 -0.82
C LEU A 199 7.82 2.22 -0.93
N ASN A 200 9.02 2.61 -0.49
CA ASN A 200 10.20 1.76 -0.70
C ASN A 200 10.37 0.66 0.35
N LEU A 201 9.70 0.75 1.49
CA LEU A 201 9.93 -0.16 2.62
C LEU A 201 8.64 -0.74 3.18
N PHE A 202 7.63 0.09 3.47
CA PHE A 202 6.44 -0.38 4.17
C PHE A 202 5.51 -1.18 3.26
N GLU A 203 5.31 -0.77 2.01
CA GLU A 203 4.47 -1.53 1.06
C GLU A 203 4.94 -2.99 0.90
N GLY A 204 6.27 -3.21 0.88
CA GLY A 204 6.86 -4.55 0.83
C GLY A 204 6.61 -5.41 2.09
N VAL A 205 6.15 -4.81 3.20
CA VAL A 205 5.81 -5.48 4.45
C VAL A 205 4.31 -5.75 4.56
N GLU A 206 3.47 -4.87 3.99
CA GLU A 206 2.00 -4.89 4.12
C GLU A 206 1.40 -6.26 3.80
N GLY A 207 1.80 -6.87 2.69
CA GLY A 207 1.25 -8.17 2.27
C GLY A 207 1.47 -9.30 3.28
N GLU A 208 2.58 -9.30 4.03
CA GLU A 208 2.81 -10.30 5.08
C GLU A 208 2.09 -9.98 6.38
N LEU A 209 1.91 -8.69 6.67
CA LEU A 209 1.40 -8.17 7.92
C LEU A 209 -0.14 -8.09 7.95
N ILE A 210 -0.78 -7.83 6.80
CA ILE A 210 -2.24 -7.69 6.70
C ILE A 210 -2.97 -8.98 7.10
N ALA A 211 -2.34 -10.13 6.82
CA ALA A 211 -2.83 -11.45 7.23
C ALA A 211 -2.71 -11.70 8.74
N LEU A 212 -1.89 -10.91 9.46
CA LEU A 212 -1.67 -11.03 10.90
C LEU A 212 -2.50 -9.99 11.67
N ASP A 213 -2.53 -8.75 11.20
CA ASP A 213 -3.22 -7.64 11.85
C ASP A 213 -3.54 -6.53 10.83
N ALA A 214 -4.69 -6.65 10.15
CA ALA A 214 -5.13 -5.69 9.14
C ALA A 214 -5.34 -4.26 9.71
N ASN A 215 -5.83 -4.17 10.96
CA ASN A 215 -6.02 -2.88 11.62
C ASN A 215 -4.68 -2.18 11.85
N LEU A 216 -3.63 -2.92 12.21
CA LEU A 216 -2.28 -2.37 12.37
C LEU A 216 -1.72 -1.83 11.05
N VAL A 217 -2.01 -2.51 9.93
CA VAL A 217 -1.60 -2.08 8.58
C VAL A 217 -2.29 -0.77 8.22
N GLU A 218 -3.62 -0.70 8.30
CA GLU A 218 -4.38 0.53 8.02
C GLU A 218 -3.92 1.70 8.91
N ASP A 219 -3.69 1.43 10.20
CA ASP A 219 -3.19 2.42 11.16
C ASP A 219 -1.81 2.97 10.80
N LEU A 220 -0.95 2.16 10.17
CA LEU A 220 0.39 2.55 9.72
C LEU A 220 0.32 3.29 8.38
N GLU A 221 -0.48 2.82 7.43
CA GLU A 221 -0.76 3.49 6.15
C GLU A 221 -1.28 4.91 6.39
N LYS A 222 -2.24 5.06 7.30
CA LYS A 222 -2.76 6.35 7.73
C LYS A 222 -1.66 7.23 8.31
N ASP A 223 -0.80 6.69 9.17
CA ASP A 223 0.26 7.48 9.77
C ASP A 223 1.29 7.97 8.74
N PHE A 224 1.69 7.11 7.82
CA PHE A 224 2.62 7.42 6.74
C PHE A 224 2.04 8.43 5.75
N ASN A 225 0.81 8.22 5.29
CA ASN A 225 0.27 8.96 4.17
C ASN A 225 -0.55 10.19 4.60
N VAL A 226 -1.04 10.22 5.84
CA VAL A 226 -1.94 11.27 6.34
C VAL A 226 -1.39 11.94 7.60
N THR A 227 -1.31 11.24 8.73
CA THR A 227 -1.07 11.84 10.06
C THR A 227 0.24 12.64 10.07
N LEU A 228 1.36 11.99 9.72
CA LEU A 228 2.68 12.60 9.77
C LEU A 228 2.88 13.68 8.69
N PRO A 229 2.56 13.45 7.40
CA PRO A 229 2.67 14.48 6.37
C PRO A 229 1.83 15.72 6.67
N LYS A 230 0.60 15.53 7.19
CA LYS A 230 -0.30 16.65 7.53
C LYS A 230 0.27 17.48 8.67
N ALA A 231 0.81 16.85 9.72
CA ALA A 231 1.47 17.56 10.82
C ALA A 231 2.68 18.38 10.34
N ILE A 232 3.51 17.81 9.46
CA ILE A 232 4.65 18.50 8.86
C ILE A 232 4.20 19.69 8.01
N LYS A 233 3.23 19.49 7.09
CA LYS A 233 2.69 20.55 6.22
C LYS A 233 2.00 21.67 7.01
N ALA A 234 1.37 21.33 8.14
CA ALA A 234 0.73 22.28 9.05
C ALA A 234 1.74 23.04 9.94
N ASN A 235 3.05 22.82 9.78
CA ASN A 235 4.10 23.40 10.62
C ASN A 235 3.91 23.09 12.12
N ALA A 236 3.48 21.86 12.45
CA ALA A 236 3.39 21.42 13.84
C ALA A 236 4.75 21.55 14.55
N SER A 237 4.76 21.69 15.88
CA SER A 237 6.03 21.76 16.60
C SER A 237 6.87 20.48 16.40
N VAL A 238 8.19 20.60 16.49
CA VAL A 238 9.10 19.44 16.42
C VAL A 238 8.74 18.38 17.48
N GLY A 239 8.26 18.82 18.65
CA GLY A 239 7.75 17.92 19.70
C GLY A 239 6.56 17.09 19.23
N GLN A 240 5.55 17.72 18.66
CA GLN A 240 4.36 17.03 18.12
C GLN A 240 4.72 16.05 17.00
N VAL A 241 5.61 16.44 16.07
CA VAL A 241 6.08 15.54 15.02
C VAL A 241 6.84 14.34 15.60
N ARG A 242 7.64 14.55 16.66
CA ARG A 242 8.36 13.47 17.35
C ARG A 242 7.40 12.53 18.08
N GLU A 243 6.31 13.04 18.65
CA GLU A 243 5.27 12.21 19.29
C GLU A 243 4.56 11.30 18.28
N ILE A 244 4.19 11.82 17.11
CA ILE A 244 3.62 11.02 16.01
C ILE A 244 4.59 9.91 15.60
N ILE A 245 5.87 10.25 15.40
CA ILE A 245 6.89 9.27 15.00
C ILE A 245 7.16 8.23 16.10
N ALA A 246 7.07 8.60 17.38
CA ALA A 246 7.16 7.65 18.48
C ALA A 246 5.98 6.66 18.48
N ALA A 247 4.75 7.13 18.21
CA ALA A 247 3.59 6.27 18.06
C ALA A 247 3.74 5.31 16.86
N MET A 248 4.20 5.80 15.71
CA MET A 248 4.52 4.98 14.53
C MET A 248 5.57 3.92 14.86
N THR A 249 6.66 4.30 15.53
CA THR A 249 7.73 3.39 15.97
C THR A 249 7.18 2.27 16.85
N SER A 250 6.24 2.57 17.74
CA SER A 250 5.59 1.56 18.57
C SER A 250 4.79 0.54 17.73
N LYS A 251 4.01 1.03 16.75
CA LYS A 251 3.28 0.18 15.80
C LYS A 251 4.21 -0.69 14.96
N ILE A 252 5.33 -0.13 14.46
CA ILE A 252 6.36 -0.87 13.73
C ILE A 252 6.99 -1.96 14.60
N ASN A 253 7.28 -1.68 15.87
CA ASN A 253 7.81 -2.67 16.80
C ASN A 253 6.81 -3.81 17.06
N LYS A 254 5.50 -3.50 17.14
CA LYS A 254 4.45 -4.51 17.20
C LYS A 254 4.43 -5.38 15.93
N ALA A 255 4.52 -4.78 14.75
CA ALA A 255 4.61 -5.51 13.48
C ALA A 255 5.82 -6.46 13.45
N SER A 256 6.99 -5.98 13.89
CA SER A 256 8.20 -6.80 14.00
C SER A 256 8.02 -7.98 14.96
N ALA A 257 7.30 -7.80 16.07
CA ALA A 257 7.00 -8.89 17.00
C ALA A 257 6.08 -9.96 16.38
N LEU A 258 5.01 -9.53 15.70
CA LEU A 258 4.07 -10.43 15.00
C LEU A 258 4.77 -11.28 13.93
N LEU A 259 5.65 -10.66 13.12
CA LEU A 259 6.41 -11.38 12.09
C LEU A 259 7.41 -12.38 12.69
N LYS A 260 8.07 -12.03 13.80
CA LYS A 260 8.95 -12.96 14.54
C LYS A 260 8.18 -14.15 15.11
N GLU A 261 7.00 -13.92 15.67
CA GLU A 261 6.13 -14.98 16.19
C GLU A 261 5.68 -15.94 15.08
N LYS A 262 5.21 -15.41 13.95
CA LYS A 262 4.87 -16.20 12.75
C LYS A 262 6.05 -17.05 12.28
N ALA A 263 7.27 -16.51 12.28
CA ALA A 263 8.47 -17.22 11.87
C ALA A 263 8.85 -18.36 12.85
N ASN A 264 8.65 -18.15 14.15
CA ASN A 264 8.89 -19.18 15.17
C ASN A 264 7.85 -20.31 15.09
N ASN A 265 6.57 -19.96 14.95
CA ASN A 265 5.49 -20.96 14.80
C ASN A 265 5.66 -21.81 13.52
N LYS A 266 6.28 -21.27 12.46
CA LYS A 266 6.66 -22.06 11.28
C LYS A 266 7.78 -23.06 11.57
N LYS A 267 8.71 -22.79 12.49
CA LYS A 267 9.83 -23.71 12.81
C LYS A 267 9.40 -24.87 13.71
N ASP A 268 8.34 -24.70 14.51
CA ASP A 268 7.86 -25.73 15.45
C ASP A 268 6.95 -26.79 14.80
N VAL A 269 6.49 -26.55 13.57
CA VAL A 269 5.58 -27.46 12.83
C VAL A 269 6.32 -28.39 11.86
N PHE A 270 7.64 -28.20 11.68
CA PHE A 270 8.52 -29.07 10.88
C PHE A 270 9.54 -29.80 11.76
#